data_AF-F3FYF8-F1
#
_entry.id   AF-F3FYF8-F1
#
_cell.length_a   1.000
_cell.length_b   1.000
_cell.length_c   1.000
_cell.angle_alpha   90.00
_cell.angle_beta   90.00
_cell.angle_gamma   90.00
#
_symmetry.space_group_name_H-M   'P 1'
#
loop_
_entity.id
_entity.type
_entity.pdbx_description
1 polymer ?
#
loop_
_entity_poly.entity_id
_entity_poly.type
_entity_poly.pdbx_seq_one_letter_code
_entity_poly.pdbx_strand_id
1 'polypeptide(L)' 'PIGRRIPDLQLYVLDNRSEPVPVGVVGELYVGGAGVARGYLNRPELNEQRFL' A
#
# COMPACT_ATOMS: atom_id res chain seq x y z
N PRO A 1 -0.94 17.48 6.28
CA PRO A 1 -0.70 16.04 6.53
C PRO A 1 -2.00 15.26 6.29
N ILE A 2 -1.94 14.05 5.71
CA ILE A 2 -3.13 13.24 5.41
C ILE A 2 -3.66 12.43 6.61
N GLY A 3 -2.92 12.42 7.74
CA GLY A 3 -3.41 11.91 9.02
C GLY A 3 -2.79 10.58 9.45
N ARG A 4 -3.59 9.77 10.17
CA ARG A 4 -3.22 8.44 10.69
C ARG A 4 -4.13 7.39 10.06
N ARG A 5 -3.67 6.13 10.05
CA ARG A 5 -4.46 5.00 9.54
C ARG A 5 -5.76 4.83 10.32
N ILE A 6 -6.80 4.36 9.61
CA ILE A 6 -7.98 3.75 10.23
C ILE A 6 -7.54 2.46 10.95
N PRO A 7 -8.16 2.08 12.09
CA PRO A 7 -7.96 0.76 12.68
C PRO A 7 -8.07 -0.36 11.64
N ASP A 8 -7.34 -1.46 11.86
CA ASP A 8 -7.26 -2.64 10.97
C ASP A 8 -6.67 -2.43 9.57
N LEU A 9 -6.40 -1.19 9.16
CA LEU A 9 -5.53 -0.90 8.02
C LEU A 9 -4.06 -0.88 8.45
N GLN A 10 -3.16 -1.15 7.50
CA GLN A 10 -1.72 -0.97 7.61
C GLN A 10 -1.27 0.05 6.58
N LEU A 11 -0.29 0.89 6.92
CA LEU A 11 0.32 1.85 6.00
C LEU A 11 1.83 1.67 6.02
N TYR A 12 2.43 1.61 4.85
CA TYR A 12 3.89 1.55 4.67
C TYR A 12 4.30 2.64 3.69
N VAL A 13 5.45 3.26 3.93
CA VAL A 13 6.12 4.12 2.95
C VAL A 13 7.40 3.40 2.57
N LEU A 14 7.48 2.96 1.32
CA LEU A 14 8.54 2.07 0.84
C LEU A 14 9.42 2.75 -0.19
N ASP A 15 10.66 2.28 -0.31
CA ASP A 15 11.54 2.59 -1.41
C ASP A 15 11.37 1.63 -2.60
N ASN A 16 12.19 1.80 -3.63
CA ASN A 16 12.17 0.98 -4.84
C ASN A 16 12.60 -0.48 -4.61
N ARG A 17 13.09 -0.83 -3.41
CA ARG A 17 13.45 -2.19 -3.00
C ARG A 17 12.37 -2.81 -2.13
N SER A 18 11.22 -2.13 -1.96
CA SER A 18 10.12 -2.52 -1.07
C SER A 18 10.52 -2.54 0.40
N GLU A 19 11.49 -1.71 0.81
CA GLU A 19 11.91 -1.58 2.21
C GLU A 19 11.33 -0.29 2.83
N PRO A 20 10.95 -0.30 4.13
CA PRO A 20 10.45 0.90 4.81
C PRO A 20 11.48 2.05 4.82
N VAL A 21 11.04 3.23 4.40
CA VAL A 21 11.90 4.42 4.45
C VAL A 21 11.92 5.05 5.85
N PRO A 22 13.01 5.74 6.21
CA PRO A 22 13.05 6.55 7.43
C PRO A 22 12.01 7.67 7.45
N VAL A 23 11.64 8.13 8.64
CA VAL A 23 10.69 9.24 8.82
C VAL A 23 11.22 10.51 8.13
N GLY A 24 10.36 11.14 7.32
CA GLY A 24 10.68 12.37 6.59
C GLY A 24 11.29 12.16 5.20
N VAL A 25 11.60 10.91 4.83
CA VAL A 25 12.10 10.55 3.50
C VAL A 25 10.91 10.25 2.57
N VAL A 26 11.03 10.67 1.31
CA VAL A 26 10.02 10.38 0.27
C VAL A 26 10.08 8.91 -0.11
N GLY A 27 8.90 8.29 -0.21
CA GLY A 27 8.73 6.93 -0.72
C GLY A 27 7.29 6.72 -1.21
N GLU A 28 7.01 5.52 -1.71
CA GLU A 28 5.69 5.14 -2.23
C GLU A 28 4.80 4.62 -1.11
N LEU A 29 3.54 5.05 -1.08
CA LEU A 29 2.57 4.66 -0.06
C LEU A 29 1.88 3.35 -0.45
N TYR A 30 1.99 2.35 0.43
CA TYR A 30 1.27 1.09 0.34
C TYR A 30 0.24 0.97 1.47
N VAL A 31 -0.92 0.40 1.13
CA VAL A 31 -2.04 0.21 2.05
C VAL A 31 -2.37 -1.28 2.15
N GLY A 32 -2.43 -1.81 3.37
CA GLY A 32 -2.79 -3.20 3.66
C GLY A 32 -3.95 -3.31 4.65
N GLY A 33 -4.43 -4.53 4.89
CA GLY A 33 -5.42 -4.84 5.91
C GLY A 33 -6.86 -4.95 5.43
N ALA A 34 -7.81 -4.87 6.36
CA ALA A 34 -9.20 -5.30 6.15
C ALA A 34 -9.99 -4.49 5.09
N GLY A 35 -9.56 -3.28 4.75
CA GLY A 35 -10.20 -2.42 3.75
C GLY A 35 -9.66 -2.56 2.33
N VAL A 36 -8.69 -3.44 2.09
CA VAL A 36 -8.15 -3.67 0.75
C VAL A 36 -9.18 -4.45 -0.09
N ALA A 37 -9.41 -3.98 -1.32
CA ALA A 37 -10.32 -4.65 -2.24
C ALA A 37 -9.78 -6.03 -2.64
N ARG A 38 -10.66 -6.92 -3.11
CA ARG A 38 -10.27 -8.22 -3.69
C ARG A 38 -9.49 -8.12 -5.01
N GLY A 39 -9.33 -6.91 -5.54
CA GLY A 39 -8.81 -6.63 -6.87
C GLY A 39 -9.87 -6.12 -7.83
N TYR A 40 -9.43 -5.87 -9.05
CA TYR A 40 -10.21 -5.54 -10.22
C TYR A 40 -10.86 -6.80 -10.80
N LEU A 41 -12.18 -6.75 -11.00
CA LEU A 41 -12.96 -7.84 -11.57
C LEU A 41 -12.48 -8.14 -13.00
N ASN A 42 -12.16 -9.41 -13.27
CA ASN A 42 -11.72 -9.92 -14.59
C ASN A 42 -10.48 -9.21 -15.17
N ARG A 43 -9.58 -8.71 -14.32
CA ARG A 43 -8.32 -8.06 -14.74
C ARG A 43 -7.12 -8.63 -13.95
N PRO A 44 -6.78 -9.92 -14.16
CA PRO A 44 -5.75 -10.60 -13.37
C PRO A 44 -4.37 -9.93 -13.47
N GLU A 45 -3.97 -9.46 -14.65
CA GLU A 45 -2.65 -8.83 -14.87
C GLU A 45 -2.52 -7.51 -14.09
N LEU A 46 -3.64 -6.77 -13.95
CA LEU A 46 -3.66 -5.54 -13.17
C LEU A 46 -3.70 -5.82 -11.67
N ASN A 47 -4.31 -6.94 -11.25
CA ASN A 47 -4.31 -7.37 -9.86
C ASN A 47 -2.90 -7.72 -9.41
N GLU A 48 -2.16 -8.51 -10.19
CA GLU A 48 -0.76 -8.85 -9.90
C GLU A 48 0.15 -7.63 -9.78
N GLN A 49 -0.16 -6.54 -10.50
CA GLN A 49 0.63 -5.30 -10.46
C GLN A 49 0.28 -4.38 -9.28
N ARG A 50 -0.95 -4.43 -8.77
CA ARG A 50 -1.48 -3.44 -7.80
C ARG A 50 -1.83 -4.02 -6.44
N PHE A 51 -2.03 -5.33 -6.35
CA PHE A 51 -2.39 -6.08 -5.15
C PHE A 51 -1.34 -7.18 -4.95
N LEU A 52 -0.22 -6.79 -4.34
CA LEU A 52 0.94 -7.64 -4.05
C LEU A 52 0.72 -8.60 -2.88
#